data_AF-A0A7V6V3H9-F1
#
_entry.id   AF-A0A7V6V3H9-F1
#
_cell.length_a   1.000
_cell.length_b   1.000
_cell.length_c   1.000
_cell.angle_alpha   90.00
_cell.angle_beta   90.00
_cell.angle_gamma   90.00
#
_symmetry.space_group_name_H-M   'P 1'
#
loop_
_entity.id
_entity.type
_entity.pdbx_description
1 polymer ?
#
loop_
_entity_poly.entity_id
_entity_poly.type
_entity_poly.pdbx_seq_one_letter_code
_entity_poly.pdbx_strand_id
1 'polypeptide(L)' 'MNNFNFAIIGAAGYIAPRHMKAIKDTGNLLTAVLDPYDGIGIIDS' A
#
# COMPACT_ATOMS: atom_id res chain seq x y z
N MET A 1 11.50 -17.62 1.22
CA MET A 1 10.04 -17.49 1.43
C MET A 1 9.49 -16.86 0.17
N ASN A 2 8.39 -17.37 -0.38
CA ASN A 2 7.78 -16.73 -1.56
C ASN A 2 7.08 -15.45 -1.11
N ASN A 3 7.50 -14.32 -1.66
CA ASN A 3 6.82 -13.04 -1.48
C ASN A 3 5.65 -12.92 -2.44
N PHE A 4 4.52 -12.42 -1.95
CA PHE A 4 3.43 -12.00 -2.82
C PHE A 4 3.55 -10.51 -3.13
N ASN A 5 3.18 -10.15 -4.35
CA ASN A 5 3.08 -8.76 -4.79
C ASN A 5 1.63 -8.29 -4.63
N PHE A 6 1.46 -7.13 -4.01
CA PHE A 6 0.17 -6.51 -3.75
C PHE A 6 0.07 -5.16 -4.45
N ALA A 7 -1.15 -4.78 -4.78
CA ALA A 7 -1.52 -3.44 -5.18
C ALA A 7 -2.69 -2.93 -4.31
N ILE A 8 -2.73 -1.63 -4.03
CA ILE A 8 -3.83 -0.99 -3.29
C ILE A 8 -4.56 -0.02 -4.23
N ILE A 9 -5.90 -0.10 -4.26
CA ILE A 9 -6.78 0.90 -4.85
C ILE A 9 -7.46 1.65 -3.71
N GLY A 10 -7.52 2.97 -3.77
CA GLY A 10 -7.96 3.81 -2.66
C GLY A 10 -6.84 4.11 -1.66
N ALA A 11 -5.61 4.30 -2.14
CA ALA A 11 -4.42 4.45 -1.31
C ALA A 11 -4.38 5.75 -0.48
N ALA A 12 -5.21 6.75 -0.82
CA ALA A 12 -5.40 7.95 -0.01
C ALA A 12 -6.48 7.77 1.08
N GLY A 13 -7.17 6.62 1.08
CA GLY A 13 -8.25 6.33 2.01
C GLY A 13 -7.75 6.22 3.46
N TYR A 14 -8.60 6.60 4.40
CA TYR A 14 -8.32 6.53 5.85
C TYR A 14 -7.81 5.15 6.32
N ILE A 15 -8.27 4.06 5.71
CA ILE A 15 -7.89 2.69 6.07
C ILE A 15 -6.60 2.20 5.36
N ALA A 16 -6.18 2.86 4.27
CA ALA A 16 -5.07 2.41 3.43
C ALA A 16 -3.75 2.19 4.21
N PRO A 17 -3.35 3.05 5.17
CA PRO A 17 -2.14 2.83 5.96
C PRO A 17 -2.13 1.52 6.75
N ARG A 18 -3.30 1.03 7.19
CA ARG A 18 -3.41 -0.27 7.89
C ARG A 18 -3.14 -1.44 6.95
N HIS A 19 -3.59 -1.35 5.70
CA HIS A 19 -3.31 -2.36 4.68
C HIS A 19 -1.83 -2.35 4.26
N MET A 20 -1.26 -1.15 4.05
CA MET A 20 0.18 -1.00 3.76
C MET A 20 1.03 -1.62 4.88
N LYS A 21 0.68 -1.36 6.15
CA LYS A 21 1.34 -1.98 7.30
C LYS A 21 1.19 -3.50 7.32
N ALA A 22 -0.01 -4.04 7.07
CA ALA A 22 -0.22 -5.49 7.06
C ALA A 22 0.59 -6.20 5.96
N ILE A 23 0.69 -5.60 4.76
CA ILE A 23 1.53 -6.12 3.67
C ILE A 23 2.99 -6.16 4.11
N LYS A 24 3.49 -5.08 4.71
CA LYS A 24 4.87 -4.98 5.22
C LYS A 24 5.15 -5.98 6.36
N ASP A 25 4.27 -6.04 7.36
CA ASP A 25 4.42 -6.89 8.55
C ASP A 25 4.37 -8.39 8.19
N THR A 26 3.68 -8.74 7.11
CA THR A 26 3.62 -10.12 6.58
C THR A 26 4.76 -10.46 5.61
N GLY A 27 5.72 -9.54 5.44
CA GLY A 27 6.90 -9.71 4.59
C GLY A 27 6.64 -9.54 3.10
N ASN A 28 5.43 -9.16 2.69
CA ASN A 28 5.06 -9.05 1.28
C ASN A 28 5.45 -7.70 0.68
N LEU A 29 5.35 -7.58 -0.65
CA LEU A 29 5.73 -6.37 -1.38
C LEU A 29 4.49 -5.62 -1.88
N LEU A 30 4.37 -4.34 -1.55
CA LEU A 30 3.41 -3.43 -2.17
C LEU A 30 4.07 -2.81 -3.42
N THR A 31 3.67 -3.26 -4.61
CA THR A 31 4.33 -2.87 -5.88
C THR A 31 3.65 -1.70 -6.57
N ALA A 32 2.37 -1.46 -6.29
CA ALA A 32 1.61 -0.39 -6.91
C ALA A 32 0.51 0.14 -5.97
N VAL A 33 0.20 1.42 -6.14
CA VAL A 33 -0.93 2.07 -5.48
C VAL A 33 -1.68 2.93 -6.50
N LEU A 34 -2.99 3.05 -6.33
CA LEU A 34 -3.86 3.87 -7.16
C LEU A 34 -4.87 4.59 -6.29
N ASP A 35 -5.04 5.89 -6.54
CA ASP A 35 -6.15 6.67 -6.02
C ASP A 35 -6.41 7.82 -7.01
N PRO A 36 -7.68 8.11 -7.40
CA PRO A 36 -7.98 9.31 -8.18
C PRO A 36 -7.61 10.60 -7.45
N TYR A 37 -7.60 10.57 -6.12
CA TYR A 37 -7.17 11.67 -5.27
C TYR A 37 -5.66 11.55 -4.97
N ASP A 38 -4.90 12.60 -5.26
CA ASP A 38 -3.44 12.62 -5.22
C ASP A 38 -2.85 13.01 -3.84
N GLY A 39 -3.70 13.40 -2.88
CA GLY A 39 -3.30 13.82 -1.53
C GLY A 39 -2.94 12.68 -0.57
N ILE A 40 -2.10 11.74 -0.99
CA ILE A 40 -1.63 10.60 -0.16
C ILE A 40 -0.63 11.04 0.92
N GLY A 41 0.17 12.08 0.65
CA GLY A 41 1.15 12.66 1.58
C GLY A 41 2.35 11.76 1.94
N ILE A 42 2.25 10.44 1.79
CA ILE A 42 3.29 9.46 2.14
C ILE A 42 3.45 8.45 0.99
N ILE A 43 4.43 8.66 0.12
CA ILE A 43 5.01 7.64 -0.75
C ILE A 43 6.52 7.86 -0.70
N ASP A 44 7.18 7.33 0.32
CA ASP A 44 8.65 7.22 0.33
C ASP A 44 9.03 5.78 -0.04
N SER A 45 10.11 5.67 -0.82
CA SER A 45 10.54 4.48 -1.59
C SER A 45 11.06 3.35 -0.71
#